data_AF-A0A380DKW2-F1
#
_entry.id   AF-A0A380DKW2-F1
#
_cell.length_a   1.000
_cell.length_b   1.000
_cell.length_c   1.000
_cell.angle_alpha   90.00
_cell.angle_beta   90.00
_cell.angle_gamma   90.00
#
_symmetry.space_group_name_H-M   'P 1'
#
loop_
_entity.id
_entity.type
_entity.pdbx_description
1 polymer ?
#
loop_
_entity_poly.entity_id
_entity_poly.type
_entity_poly.pdbx_seq_one_letter_code
_entity_poly.pdbx_strand_id
1 'polypeptide(L)' 'MLFGRLTERAQRVLAHAQEEAIRLNHSNIGTEHLLLGLMKEPEGIAAKVLESFNITEDKVIEEV' A
#
# COMPACT_ATOMS: atom_id res chain seq x y z
N MET A 1 -4.10 -20.57 -2.45
CA MET A 1 -3.50 -19.28 -2.05
C MET A 1 -4.62 -18.34 -1.62
N LEU A 2 -4.42 -17.53 -0.56
CA LEU A 2 -5.45 -16.77 0.15
C LEU A 2 -6.21 -15.75 -0.74
N PHE A 3 -5.66 -15.37 -1.90
CA PHE A 3 -6.19 -14.31 -2.78
C PHE A 3 -6.33 -14.71 -4.25
N GLY A 4 -6.60 -15.98 -4.57
CA GLY A 4 -6.59 -16.50 -5.95
C GLY A 4 -7.57 -15.86 -6.96
N ARG A 5 -8.43 -14.92 -6.54
CA ARG A 5 -9.33 -14.15 -7.42
C ARG A 5 -8.80 -12.77 -7.78
N LEU A 6 -7.75 -12.30 -7.11
CA LEU A 6 -7.13 -11.00 -7.37
C LEU A 6 -6.05 -11.13 -8.44
N THR A 7 -5.82 -10.05 -9.17
CA THR A 7 -4.65 -9.93 -10.06
C THR A 7 -3.36 -10.06 -9.25
N GLU A 8 -2.28 -10.53 -9.86
CA GLU A 8 -0.98 -10.64 -9.18
C GLU A 8 -0.54 -9.31 -8.54
N ARG A 9 -0.79 -8.19 -9.23
CA ARG A 9 -0.55 -6.84 -8.72
C ARG A 9 -1.33 -6.56 -7.43
N ALA A 10 -2.62 -6.87 -7.40
CA ALA A 10 -3.43 -6.66 -6.20
C ALA A 10 -2.99 -7.58 -5.05
N GLN A 11 -2.46 -8.78 -5.34
CA GLN A 11 -1.88 -9.64 -4.30
C GLN A 11 -0.59 -9.04 -3.72
N ARG A 12 0.27 -8.44 -4.56
CA ARG A 12 1.47 -7.72 -4.08
C ARG A 12 1.14 -6.51 -3.23
N VAL A 13 0.15 -5.71 -3.63
CA VAL A 13 -0.34 -4.57 -2.82
C VAL A 13 -0.74 -5.01 -1.41
N LEU A 14 -1.44 -6.14 -1.27
CA LEU A 14 -1.82 -6.67 0.05
C LEU A 14 -0.61 -7.16 0.85
N ALA A 15 0.38 -7.76 0.19
CA ALA A 15 1.64 -8.13 0.83
C ALA A 15 2.39 -6.89 1.34
N HIS A 16 2.50 -5.84 0.52
CA HIS A 16 3.09 -4.57 0.93
C HIS A 16 2.33 -3.94 2.10
N ALA A 17 1.00 -3.93 2.07
CA ALA A 17 0.21 -3.42 3.19
C ALA A 17 0.51 -4.16 4.51
N GLN A 18 0.72 -5.48 4.46
CA GLN A 18 1.13 -6.24 5.63
C GLN A 18 2.54 -5.85 6.10
N GLU A 19 3.50 -5.69 5.17
CA GLU A 19 4.86 -5.25 5.48
C GLU A 19 4.86 -3.88 6.16
N GLU A 20 4.01 -2.96 5.71
CA GLU A 20 3.87 -1.61 6.29
C GLU A 20 3.31 -1.64 7.70
N ALA A 21 2.27 -2.45 7.97
CA ALA A 21 1.76 -2.60 9.32
C ALA A 21 2.83 -3.13 10.29
N ILE A 22 3.67 -4.07 9.83
CA ILE A 22 4.80 -4.59 10.63
C ILE A 22 5.85 -3.50 10.84
N ARG A 23 6.21 -2.76 9.78
CA ARG A 23 7.22 -1.70 9.82
C ARG A 23 6.84 -0.58 10.80
N LEU A 24 5.56 -0.24 10.86
CA LEU A 24 5.00 0.78 11.75
C LEU A 24 4.60 0.23 13.13
N ASN A 25 4.82 -1.06 13.38
CA ASN A 25 4.49 -1.74 14.63
C ASN A 25 2.99 -1.69 14.97
N HIS A 26 2.13 -1.72 13.95
CA HIS A 26 0.69 -1.77 14.04
C HIS A 26 0.19 -3.22 14.03
N SER A 27 -0.71 -3.55 14.96
CA SER A 27 -1.23 -4.91 15.14
C SER A 27 -2.26 -5.33 14.09
N ASN A 28 -2.81 -4.37 13.34
CA ASN A 28 -3.82 -4.61 12.31
C ASN A 28 -3.46 -3.88 11.01
N ILE A 29 -3.81 -4.49 9.88
CA ILE A 29 -3.74 -3.83 8.57
C ILE A 29 -4.96 -2.91 8.43
N GLY A 30 -4.80 -1.64 8.76
CA GLY A 30 -5.75 -0.57 8.44
C GLY A 30 -5.69 -0.07 6.99
N THR A 31 -6.58 0.87 6.65
CA THR A 31 -6.70 1.47 5.31
C THR A 31 -5.46 2.26 4.90
N GLU A 32 -4.75 2.82 5.86
CA GLU A 32 -3.49 3.54 5.72
C GLU A 32 -2.35 2.64 5.21
N HIS A 33 -2.27 1.41 5.71
CA HIS A 33 -1.30 0.43 5.21
C HIS A 33 -1.65 -0.03 3.80
N LEU A 34 -2.95 -0.16 3.49
CA LEU A 34 -3.40 -0.46 2.13
C LEU A 34 -3.02 0.66 1.16
N LEU A 35 -3.15 1.92 1.57
CA LEU A 35 -2.72 3.08 0.80
C LEU A 35 -1.20 3.02 0.53
N LEU A 36 -0.39 2.78 1.57
CA LEU A 36 1.07 2.62 1.42
C LEU A 36 1.41 1.44 0.49
N GLY A 37 0.69 0.32 0.61
CA GLY A 37 0.86 -0.83 -0.27
C GLY A 37 0.51 -0.54 -1.74
N LEU A 38 -0.48 0.32 -1.99
CA LEU A 38 -0.84 0.79 -3.33
C LEU A 38 0.23 1.73 -3.91
N MET A 39 0.89 2.55 -3.07
CA MET A 39 1.99 3.42 -3.48
C MET A 39 3.25 2.65 -3.83
N LYS A 40 3.49 1.52 -3.16
CA LYS A 40 4.64 0.65 -3.40
C LYS A 40 4.57 -0.23 -4.64
N GLU A 41 3.42 -0.30 -5.33
CA GLU A 41 3.30 -1.00 -6.61
C GLU A 41 3.61 -0.03 -7.77
N PRO A 42 4.84 -0.04 -8.34
CA PRO A 42 5.31 0.99 -9.28
C PRO A 42 4.55 0.98 -10.62
N GLU A 43 3.98 -0.16 -10.99
CA GLU A 43 3.14 -0.29 -12.19
C GLU A 43 1.65 -0.04 -11.90
N GLY A 44 1.32 0.29 -10.66
CA GLY A 44 -0.03 0.56 -10.18
C GLY A 44 -0.57 1.89 -10.71
N ILE A 45 -1.85 1.89 -11.10
CA ILE A 45 -2.56 3.13 -11.44
C ILE A 45 -2.66 4.02 -10.18
N ALA A 46 -2.84 3.43 -9.00
CA ALA A 46 -2.95 4.16 -7.74
C ALA A 46 -1.69 4.99 -7.42
N ALA A 47 -0.49 4.40 -7.54
CA ALA A 47 0.77 5.11 -7.35
C ALA A 47 0.88 6.34 -8.28
N LYS A 48 0.57 6.17 -9.57
CA LYS A 48 0.58 7.26 -10.56
C LYS A 48 -0.43 8.37 -10.25
N VAL A 49 -1.62 8.00 -9.78
CA VAL A 49 -2.65 8.97 -9.37
C VAL A 49 -2.16 9.76 -8.16
N LEU A 50 -1.63 9.10 -7.13
CA LEU A 50 -1.14 9.77 -5.91
C LEU A 50 0.04 10.71 -6.22
N GLU A 51 0.96 10.28 -7.09
CA GLU A 51 2.04 11.13 -7.60
C GLU A 51 1.50 12.36 -8.33
N SER A 52 0.45 12.23 -9.14
CA SER A 52 -0.19 13.37 -9.82
C SER A 52 -0.82 14.40 -8.86
N PHE A 53 -1.12 14.00 -7.63
CA PHE A 53 -1.57 14.89 -6.54
C PHE A 53 -0.43 15.36 -5.63
N ASN A 54 0.84 15.07 -5.97
CA ASN A 54 2.02 15.32 -5.12
C ASN A 54 1.91 14.67 -3.72
N ILE A 55 1.25 13.52 -3.63
CA ILE A 55 1.19 12.71 -2.41
C ILE A 55 2.34 11.70 -2.48
N THR A 56 3.30 11.84 -1.57
CA THR A 56 4.48 10.97 -1.46
C THR A 56 4.31 10.01 -0.28
N GLU A 57 5.07 8.92 -0.31
CA GLU A 57 5.04 7.92 0.77
C GLU A 57 5.35 8.57 2.13
N ASP A 58 6.37 9.44 2.17
CA ASP A 58 6.78 10.18 3.38
C ASP A 58 5.62 10.98 3.98
N LYS A 59 4.83 11.69 3.15
CA LYS A 59 3.67 12.46 3.61
C LYS A 59 2.57 11.57 4.20
N VAL A 60 2.41 10.36 3.68
CA VAL A 60 1.42 9.42 4.21
C VAL A 60 1.90 8.85 5.54
N ILE A 61 3.20 8.51 5.66
CA ILE A 61 3.79 8.00 6.90
C ILE A 61 3.71 9.02 8.04
N GLU A 62 3.87 10.31 7.75
CA GLU A 62 3.76 11.37 8.77
C GLU A 62 2.36 11.46 9.42
N GLU A 63 1.33 10.94 8.76
CA GLU A 63 -0.07 11.02 9.19
C GLU A 63 -0.60 9.68 9.77
N VAL A 64 0.26 8.68 9.92
CA VAL A 64 -0.07 7.30 10.37
C VAL A 64 0.55 7.01 11.73
#